data_AF-A0A495ZK21-F1
#
_entry.id   AF-A0A495ZK21-F1
#
_cell.length_a   1.000
_cell.length_b   1.000
_cell.length_c   1.000
_cell.angle_alpha   90.00
_cell.angle_beta   90.00
_cell.angle_gamma   90.00
#
_symmetry.space_group_name_H-M   'P 1'
#
loop_
_entity.id
_entity.type
_entity.pdbx_description
1 polymer ?
#
loop_
_entity_poly.entity_id
_entity_poly.type
_entity_poly.pdbx_seq_one_letter_code
_entity_poly.pdbx_strand_id
1 'polypeptide(L)'
;MKKCLFALIASVSFATGWNTILAESTADETLTAPAGTQANANIEDSPTSLTLGGSVIPRDPNRQTDSSDYPLFRPHARKYYPQKTARTAILLSATLPGLGQTYSGRPVRGLTFLAAGLGLIAMGGFHLDRAITYNDRSNRFMGAEGKGGFDDPYSDNFLTVNQGHVKARGHAQFSVLFLASGIGVYIWNIFDAAKTVDQYNERRFPVQAQQSVYGEPYLTINRRF
;
A
#
# COMPACT_ATOMS: atom_id res chain seq x y z
N MET A 1 -3.77 -18.51 -35.75
CA MET A 1 -3.03 -18.46 -34.46
C MET A 1 -1.94 -17.37 -34.38
N LYS A 2 -1.99 -16.29 -35.19
CA LYS A 2 -0.94 -15.23 -35.17
C LYS A 2 -1.27 -14.01 -34.27
N LYS A 3 -2.48 -13.91 -33.72
CA LYS A 3 -2.93 -12.74 -32.93
C LYS A 3 -2.56 -12.80 -31.44
N CYS A 4 -2.31 -13.98 -30.86
CA CYS A 4 -1.83 -14.09 -29.46
C CYS A 4 -0.34 -13.77 -29.31
N LEU A 5 0.46 -13.87 -30.38
CA LEU A 5 1.90 -13.61 -30.32
C LEU A 5 2.23 -12.11 -30.14
N PHE A 6 1.38 -11.22 -30.68
CA PHE A 6 1.60 -9.77 -30.55
C PHE A 6 1.33 -9.22 -29.15
N ALA A 7 0.40 -9.82 -28.40
CA ALA A 7 0.14 -9.41 -27.01
C ALA A 7 1.31 -9.79 -26.08
N LEU A 8 1.99 -10.91 -26.36
CA LEU A 8 3.12 -11.38 -25.56
C LEU A 8 4.39 -10.56 -25.83
N ILE A 9 4.59 -10.09 -27.07
CA ILE A 9 5.73 -9.23 -27.44
C ILE A 9 5.59 -7.82 -26.83
N ALA A 10 4.36 -7.29 -26.70
CA ALA A 10 4.13 -6.00 -26.05
C ALA A 10 4.47 -6.03 -24.53
N SER A 11 4.28 -7.16 -23.85
CA SER A 11 4.69 -7.32 -22.45
C SER A 11 6.20 -7.48 -22.28
N VAL A 12 6.91 -8.07 -23.24
CA VAL A 12 8.37 -8.26 -23.15
C VAL A 12 9.12 -6.96 -23.40
N SER A 13 8.64 -6.07 -24.27
CA SER A 13 9.27 -4.76 -24.51
C SER A 13 9.17 -3.81 -23.31
N PHE A 14 8.22 -4.02 -22.40
CA PHE A 14 8.12 -3.22 -21.17
C PHE A 14 9.19 -3.61 -20.12
N ALA A 15 9.71 -4.85 -20.18
CA ALA A 15 10.73 -5.34 -19.25
C ALA A 15 12.15 -4.87 -19.59
N THR A 16 12.46 -4.61 -20.86
CA THR A 16 13.80 -4.18 -21.28
C THR A 16 14.08 -2.70 -21.06
N GLY A 17 13.05 -1.85 -20.89
CA GLY A 17 13.22 -0.43 -20.58
C GLY A 17 13.53 -0.12 -19.10
N TRP A 18 13.48 -1.12 -18.21
CA TRP A 18 13.60 -0.90 -16.76
C TRP A 18 15.03 -0.94 -16.21
N ASN A 19 16.00 -1.52 -16.94
CA ASN A 19 17.39 -1.57 -16.46
C ASN A 19 18.11 -0.21 -16.51
N THR A 20 17.59 0.77 -17.24
CA THR A 20 18.15 2.14 -17.29
C THR A 20 17.64 3.04 -16.16
N ILE A 21 16.48 2.77 -15.55
CA ILE A 21 15.93 3.63 -14.49
C ILE A 21 16.55 3.34 -13.11
N LEU A 22 17.19 2.17 -12.92
CA LEU A 22 17.84 1.83 -11.65
C LEU A 22 19.22 2.47 -11.46
N ALA A 23 19.82 3.08 -12.49
CA ALA A 23 21.16 3.66 -12.41
C ALA A 23 21.17 5.17 -12.05
N GLU A 24 20.03 5.86 -12.08
CA GLU A 24 19.98 7.33 -12.03
C GLU A 24 19.29 7.91 -10.77
N SER A 25 19.01 7.10 -9.75
CA SER A 25 18.31 7.55 -8.52
C SER A 25 19.24 7.78 -7.32
N THR A 26 20.50 8.14 -7.55
CA THR A 26 21.48 8.45 -6.47
C THR A 26 22.15 9.81 -6.61
N ALA A 27 21.46 10.79 -7.21
CA ALA A 27 21.92 12.18 -7.21
C ALA A 27 20.95 13.08 -6.44
N ASP A 28 21.34 13.36 -5.20
CA ASP A 28 21.36 14.70 -4.61
C ASP A 28 20.05 15.51 -4.61
N GLU A 29 19.25 15.39 -3.55
CA GLU A 29 18.29 16.43 -3.17
C GLU A 29 18.68 17.02 -1.81
N THR A 30 19.45 18.11 -1.87
CA THR A 30 19.62 19.07 -0.79
C THR A 30 18.34 19.89 -0.64
N LEU A 31 17.52 19.60 0.37
CA LEU A 31 16.25 20.27 0.64
C LEU A 31 16.44 21.59 1.43
N THR A 32 16.24 22.70 0.74
CA THR A 32 16.02 24.04 1.31
C THR A 32 14.63 24.10 1.96
N ALA A 33 14.58 24.36 3.27
CA ALA A 33 13.32 24.43 4.02
C ALA A 33 12.51 25.70 3.69
N PRO A 34 11.16 25.62 3.54
CA PRO A 34 10.32 26.79 3.39
C PRO A 34 9.99 27.45 4.74
N ALA A 35 10.03 28.78 4.76
CA ALA A 35 9.61 29.62 5.87
C ALA A 35 8.10 29.49 6.13
N GLY A 36 7.74 29.12 7.36
CA GLY A 36 6.35 29.00 7.80
C GLY A 36 5.81 30.32 8.35
N THR A 37 4.69 30.76 7.79
CA THR A 37 3.84 31.85 8.29
C THR A 37 3.15 31.44 9.60
N GLN A 38 3.33 32.23 10.65
CA GLN A 38 2.62 32.08 11.93
C GLN A 38 1.18 32.62 11.81
N ALA A 39 0.19 31.77 12.11
CA ALA A 39 -1.18 32.20 12.37
C ALA A 39 -1.41 32.14 13.89
N ASN A 40 -1.58 33.31 14.51
CA ASN A 40 -1.98 33.48 15.91
C ASN A 40 -3.45 33.09 16.07
N ALA A 41 -3.72 32.02 16.81
CA ALA A 41 -5.04 31.75 17.38
C ALA A 41 -4.90 31.81 18.90
N ASN A 42 -5.36 32.92 19.49
CA ASN A 42 -5.59 33.04 20.92
C ASN A 42 -6.79 32.15 21.28
N ILE A 43 -6.53 31.03 21.93
CA ILE A 43 -7.54 30.21 22.61
C ILE A 43 -7.22 30.32 24.10
N GLU A 44 -8.15 30.92 24.85
CA GLU A 44 -8.15 30.96 26.31
C GLU A 44 -8.36 29.55 26.85
N ASP A 45 -7.27 28.87 27.22
CA ASP A 45 -7.32 27.59 27.92
C ASP A 45 -7.54 27.81 29.42
N SER A 46 -8.72 27.41 29.87
CA SER A 46 -9.09 27.28 31.28
C SER A 46 -8.30 26.12 31.92
N PRO A 47 -7.47 26.35 32.96
CA PRO A 47 -6.63 25.30 33.54
C PRO A 47 -7.48 24.39 34.42
N THR A 48 -7.99 23.30 33.85
CA THR A 48 -8.53 22.19 34.64
C THR A 48 -7.35 21.36 35.13
N SER A 49 -6.75 21.77 36.25
CA SER A 49 -5.71 20.99 36.92
C SER A 49 -6.32 19.72 37.51
N LEU A 50 -6.07 18.57 36.86
CA LEU A 50 -6.27 17.25 37.45
C LEU A 50 -5.19 17.03 38.51
N THR A 51 -5.48 17.43 39.76
CA THR A 51 -4.69 17.10 40.94
C THR A 51 -4.92 15.62 41.29
N LEU A 52 -4.12 14.75 40.67
CA LEU A 52 -3.96 13.38 41.14
C LEU A 52 -3.20 13.45 42.48
N GLY A 53 -3.89 13.16 43.59
CA GLY A 53 -3.36 13.15 44.96
C GLY A 53 -2.30 12.08 45.19
N GLY A 54 -1.15 12.22 44.52
CA GLY A 54 0.06 11.47 44.76
C GLY A 54 1.07 12.39 45.45
N SER A 55 1.58 11.94 46.59
CA SER A 55 2.71 12.52 47.33
C SER A 55 3.71 13.22 46.41
N VAL A 56 3.81 14.54 46.53
CA VAL A 56 4.91 15.32 45.97
C VAL A 56 6.14 14.95 46.79
N ILE A 57 6.90 13.97 46.31
CA ILE A 57 8.20 13.64 46.90
C ILE A 57 9.07 14.90 46.74
N PRO A 58 9.54 15.53 47.83
CA PRO A 58 10.37 16.71 47.74
C PRO A 58 11.64 16.37 46.93
N ARG A 59 11.81 17.08 45.83
CA ARG A 59 12.93 16.90 44.90
C ARG A 59 14.16 17.55 45.52
N ASP A 60 15.10 16.73 45.98
CA ASP A 60 16.39 17.20 46.48
C ASP A 60 17.16 17.90 45.34
N PRO A 61 17.41 19.23 45.45
CA PRO A 61 18.08 20.00 44.39
C PRO A 61 19.55 19.59 44.19
N ASN A 62 20.15 18.85 45.13
CA ASN A 62 21.52 18.34 45.01
C ASN A 62 21.60 16.88 44.54
N ARG A 63 20.46 16.24 44.25
CA ARG A 63 20.46 14.89 43.68
C ARG A 63 20.94 14.97 42.23
N GLN A 64 22.21 14.63 42.02
CA GLN A 64 22.77 14.34 40.70
C GLN A 64 21.80 13.42 39.98
N THR A 65 21.20 13.92 38.90
CA THR A 65 20.22 13.20 38.09
C THR A 65 20.94 12.05 37.42
N ASP A 66 20.99 10.92 38.12
CA ASP A 66 21.42 9.68 37.53
C ASP A 66 20.44 9.36 36.39
N SER A 67 20.97 9.11 35.20
CA SER A 67 20.19 8.88 33.97
C SER A 67 19.17 7.73 34.09
N SER A 68 19.27 6.96 35.18
CA SER A 68 18.38 5.90 35.61
C SER A 68 17.00 6.39 36.11
N ASP A 69 16.85 7.63 36.56
CA ASP A 69 15.60 8.18 37.11
C ASP A 69 14.53 8.54 36.05
N TYR A 70 14.87 8.40 34.77
CA TYR A 70 13.90 8.47 33.67
C TYR A 70 13.62 7.07 33.08
N PRO A 71 12.79 6.22 33.72
CA PRO A 71 12.50 4.87 33.24
C PRO A 71 11.82 4.80 31.86
N LEU A 72 11.41 5.96 31.32
CA LEU A 72 10.85 6.11 29.98
C LEU A 72 11.91 6.09 28.87
N PHE A 73 13.16 6.47 29.16
CA PHE A 73 14.27 6.40 28.19
C PHE A 73 15.03 5.09 28.37
N ARG A 74 14.35 3.96 28.10
CA ARG A 74 14.99 2.66 28.21
C ARG A 74 16.14 2.55 27.19
N PRO A 75 17.38 2.22 27.62
CA PRO A 75 18.47 1.83 26.71
C PRO A 75 18.10 0.61 25.83
N HIS A 76 16.97 -0.03 26.10
CA HIS A 76 16.41 -1.15 25.35
C HIS A 76 15.40 -0.78 24.27
N ALA A 77 15.26 0.48 23.85
CA ALA A 77 14.37 0.84 22.73
C ALA A 77 14.64 0.00 21.46
N ARG A 78 15.91 -0.41 21.24
CA ARG A 78 16.30 -1.34 20.17
C ARG A 78 15.68 -2.74 20.28
N LYS A 79 15.39 -3.20 21.50
CA LYS A 79 14.80 -4.52 21.77
C LYS A 79 13.31 -4.56 21.45
N TYR A 80 12.59 -3.45 21.68
CA TYR A 80 11.14 -3.39 21.48
C TYR A 80 10.73 -2.92 20.09
N TYR A 81 11.58 -2.12 19.41
CA TYR A 81 11.31 -1.62 18.06
C TYR A 81 12.54 -1.86 17.18
N PRO A 82 12.74 -3.07 16.62
CA PRO A 82 13.87 -3.33 15.74
C PRO A 82 13.78 -2.48 14.46
N GLN A 83 14.94 -2.14 13.88
CA GLN A 83 14.95 -1.48 12.56
C GLN A 83 14.41 -2.49 11.54
N LYS A 84 13.55 -1.99 10.65
CA LYS A 84 12.99 -2.80 9.57
C LYS A 84 13.76 -2.50 8.29
N THR A 85 14.01 -3.52 7.49
CA THR A 85 14.76 -3.36 6.23
C THR A 85 13.80 -3.31 5.05
N ALA A 86 14.03 -2.35 4.13
CA ALA A 86 13.19 -2.19 2.94
C ALA A 86 13.18 -3.47 2.08
N ARG A 87 14.33 -4.15 1.97
CA ARG A 87 14.45 -5.42 1.24
C ARG A 87 13.48 -6.50 1.74
N THR A 88 13.34 -6.65 3.06
CA THR A 88 12.42 -7.64 3.63
C THR A 88 10.96 -7.26 3.36
N ALA A 89 10.62 -5.98 3.48
CA ALA A 89 9.26 -5.51 3.17
C ALA A 89 8.91 -5.68 1.69
N ILE A 90 9.83 -5.39 0.78
CA ILE A 90 9.69 -5.64 -0.66
C ILE A 90 9.46 -7.13 -0.92
N LEU A 91 10.31 -7.99 -0.35
CA LEU A 91 10.19 -9.44 -0.53
C LEU A 91 8.84 -9.97 -0.03
N LEU A 92 8.40 -9.50 1.15
CA LEU A 92 7.09 -9.83 1.70
C LEU A 92 5.94 -9.33 0.82
N SER A 93 6.02 -8.09 0.32
CA SER A 93 5.00 -7.57 -0.59
C SER A 93 4.99 -8.24 -1.96
N ALA A 94 6.12 -8.81 -2.38
CA ALA A 94 6.20 -9.63 -3.59
C ALA A 94 5.58 -11.03 -3.38
N THR A 95 5.68 -11.63 -2.20
CA THR A 95 5.01 -12.93 -1.98
C THR A 95 3.49 -12.78 -1.89
N LEU A 96 3.01 -11.74 -1.19
CA LEU A 96 1.58 -11.49 -1.06
C LEU A 96 1.31 -9.99 -0.89
N PRO A 97 0.38 -9.41 -1.66
CA PRO A 97 0.06 -8.00 -1.56
C PRO A 97 -0.36 -7.61 -0.13
N GLY A 98 0.19 -6.51 0.38
CA GLY A 98 -0.10 -5.98 1.70
C GLY A 98 0.78 -6.48 2.86
N LEU A 99 1.59 -7.53 2.66
CA LEU A 99 2.44 -8.04 3.75
C LEU A 99 3.56 -7.07 4.14
N GLY A 100 4.18 -6.37 3.19
CA GLY A 100 5.24 -5.40 3.50
C GLY A 100 4.75 -4.21 4.33
N GLN A 101 3.52 -3.74 4.09
CA GLN A 101 2.86 -2.70 4.88
C GLN A 101 2.52 -3.20 6.28
N THR A 102 2.04 -4.44 6.40
CA THR A 102 1.73 -5.08 7.68
C THR A 102 3.01 -5.27 8.50
N TYR A 103 4.08 -5.74 7.87
CA TYR A 103 5.42 -5.81 8.44
C TYR A 103 5.87 -4.44 8.94
N SER A 104 5.59 -3.36 8.22
CA SER A 104 5.92 -1.98 8.60
C SER A 104 4.97 -1.37 9.66
N GLY A 105 4.05 -2.14 10.24
CA GLY A 105 3.13 -1.67 11.28
C GLY A 105 1.93 -0.87 10.74
N ARG A 106 1.59 -1.02 9.46
CA ARG A 106 0.40 -0.41 8.83
C ARG A 106 -0.55 -1.48 8.29
N PRO A 107 -1.21 -2.26 9.17
CA PRO A 107 -2.06 -3.38 8.76
C PRO A 107 -3.25 -2.93 7.91
N VAL A 108 -3.83 -1.76 8.19
CA VAL A 108 -4.96 -1.23 7.40
C VAL A 108 -4.57 -1.02 5.94
N ARG A 109 -3.39 -0.44 5.68
CA ARG A 109 -2.86 -0.27 4.31
C ARG A 109 -2.57 -1.63 3.65
N GLY A 110 -2.01 -2.56 4.43
CA GLY A 110 -1.78 -3.92 3.97
C GLY A 110 -3.08 -4.60 3.51
N LEU A 111 -4.12 -4.53 4.34
CA LEU A 111 -5.43 -5.10 4.03
C LEU A 111 -6.07 -4.46 2.79
N THR A 112 -5.92 -3.15 2.58
CA THR A 112 -6.43 -2.50 1.38
C THR A 112 -5.76 -3.01 0.10
N PHE A 113 -4.43 -3.21 0.10
CA PHE A 113 -3.73 -3.77 -1.06
C PHE A 113 -4.11 -5.22 -1.31
N LEU A 114 -4.23 -6.01 -0.24
CA LEU A 114 -4.65 -7.40 -0.34
C LEU A 114 -6.06 -7.51 -0.95
N ALA A 115 -7.03 -6.76 -0.40
CA ALA A 115 -8.40 -6.76 -0.87
C ALA A 115 -8.52 -6.24 -2.31
N ALA A 116 -7.82 -5.16 -2.66
CA ALA A 116 -7.81 -4.62 -4.01
C ALA A 116 -7.17 -5.59 -5.02
N GLY A 117 -6.02 -6.17 -4.67
CA GLY A 117 -5.32 -7.13 -5.53
C GLY A 117 -6.15 -8.39 -5.78
N LEU A 118 -6.68 -9.01 -4.72
CA LEU A 118 -7.54 -10.19 -4.84
C LEU A 118 -8.85 -9.88 -5.56
N GLY A 119 -9.48 -8.73 -5.29
CA GLY A 119 -10.71 -8.32 -5.95
C GLY A 119 -10.53 -8.15 -7.46
N LEU A 120 -9.45 -7.50 -7.90
CA LEU A 120 -9.14 -7.32 -9.32
C LEU A 120 -8.84 -8.65 -10.03
N ILE A 121 -8.09 -9.55 -9.39
CA ILE A 121 -7.82 -10.88 -9.95
C ILE A 121 -9.10 -11.70 -10.05
N ALA A 122 -9.94 -11.69 -9.01
CA ALA A 122 -11.21 -12.42 -9.00
C ALA A 122 -12.16 -11.92 -10.09
N MET A 123 -12.30 -10.59 -10.25
CA MET A 123 -13.09 -10.00 -11.33
C MET A 123 -12.51 -10.32 -12.70
N GLY A 124 -11.19 -10.23 -12.85
CA GLY A 124 -10.49 -10.61 -14.08
C GLY A 124 -10.76 -12.06 -14.49
N GLY A 125 -10.68 -13.00 -13.54
CA GLY A 125 -10.97 -14.42 -13.73
C GLY A 125 -12.44 -14.69 -14.06
N PHE A 126 -13.38 -14.05 -13.36
CA PHE A 126 -14.81 -14.16 -13.64
C PHE A 126 -15.16 -13.72 -15.07
N HIS A 127 -14.61 -12.59 -15.51
CA HIS A 127 -14.81 -12.11 -16.88
C HIS A 127 -14.11 -13.02 -17.92
N LEU A 128 -12.96 -13.61 -17.59
CA LEU A 128 -12.27 -14.54 -18.48
C LEU A 128 -13.10 -15.82 -18.71
N ASP A 129 -13.62 -16.40 -17.63
CA ASP A 129 -14.44 -17.61 -17.68
C ASP A 129 -15.69 -17.41 -18.55
N ARG A 130 -16.40 -16.29 -18.36
CA ARG A 130 -17.52 -15.91 -19.22
C ARG A 130 -17.12 -15.72 -20.67
N ALA A 131 -15.98 -15.07 -20.93
CA ALA A 131 -15.49 -14.88 -22.29
C ALA A 131 -15.22 -16.22 -22.99
N ILE A 132 -14.59 -17.17 -22.30
CA ILE A 132 -14.32 -18.51 -22.81
C ILE A 132 -15.61 -19.26 -23.06
N THR A 133 -16.54 -19.25 -22.11
CA THR A 133 -17.83 -19.94 -22.21
C THR A 133 -18.66 -19.43 -23.39
N TYR A 134 -18.77 -18.11 -23.57
CA TYR A 134 -19.50 -17.55 -24.71
C TYR A 134 -18.81 -17.84 -26.04
N ASN A 135 -17.47 -17.82 -26.08
CA ASN A 135 -16.72 -18.16 -27.29
C ASN A 135 -16.87 -19.64 -27.67
N ASP A 136 -16.82 -20.55 -26.70
CA ASP A 136 -17.01 -21.99 -26.95
C ASP A 136 -18.44 -22.30 -27.41
N ARG A 137 -19.46 -21.78 -26.73
CA ARG A 137 -20.87 -21.97 -27.14
C ARG A 137 -21.16 -21.40 -28.52
N SER A 138 -20.72 -20.17 -28.82
CA SER A 138 -20.92 -19.58 -30.16
C SER A 138 -20.29 -20.42 -31.27
N ASN A 139 -19.13 -21.03 -31.03
CA ASN A 139 -18.50 -21.95 -31.99
C ASN A 139 -19.23 -23.30 -32.12
N ARG A 140 -19.80 -23.83 -31.03
CA ARG A 140 -20.52 -25.12 -31.05
C ARG A 140 -21.89 -25.05 -31.73
N PHE A 141 -22.60 -23.93 -31.57
CA PHE A 141 -23.95 -23.75 -32.13
C PHE A 141 -23.92 -22.99 -33.47
N MET A 142 -22.77 -22.95 -34.14
CA MET A 142 -22.63 -22.35 -35.46
C MET A 142 -23.29 -23.27 -36.50
N GLY A 143 -24.58 -23.06 -36.76
CA GLY A 143 -25.32 -23.80 -37.80
C GLY A 143 -24.72 -23.58 -39.19
N ALA A 144 -25.09 -24.44 -40.16
CA ALA A 144 -24.55 -24.43 -41.53
C ALA A 144 -24.68 -23.08 -42.27
N GLU A 145 -25.58 -22.20 -41.83
CA GLU A 145 -25.78 -20.84 -42.37
C GLU A 145 -25.44 -19.71 -41.38
N GLY A 146 -24.81 -20.00 -40.23
CA GLY A 146 -24.53 -19.00 -39.19
C GLY A 146 -25.75 -18.46 -38.44
N LYS A 147 -26.94 -19.03 -38.68
CA LYS A 147 -28.23 -18.66 -38.05
C LYS A 147 -28.51 -19.37 -36.72
N GLY A 148 -27.52 -20.07 -36.17
CA GLY A 148 -27.68 -20.75 -34.89
C GLY A 148 -27.69 -19.79 -33.70
N GLY A 149 -28.06 -20.33 -32.55
CA GLY A 149 -28.04 -19.62 -31.28
C GLY A 149 -28.11 -20.59 -30.11
N PHE A 150 -28.02 -20.06 -28.90
CA PHE A 150 -28.00 -20.83 -27.66
C PHE A 150 -28.61 -20.03 -26.53
N ASP A 151 -29.22 -20.72 -25.57
CA ASP A 151 -29.69 -20.09 -24.33
C ASP A 151 -28.50 -19.69 -23.47
N ASP A 152 -28.48 -18.44 -23.01
CA ASP A 152 -27.44 -17.91 -22.15
C ASP A 152 -27.56 -18.55 -20.74
N PRO A 153 -26.53 -19.22 -20.22
CA PRO A 153 -26.61 -19.85 -18.90
C PRO A 153 -26.69 -18.84 -17.75
N TYR A 154 -26.41 -17.56 -18.01
CA TYR A 154 -26.39 -16.50 -17.00
C TYR A 154 -27.52 -15.49 -17.17
N SER A 155 -28.31 -15.59 -18.23
CA SER A 155 -29.50 -14.78 -18.45
C SER A 155 -30.50 -15.63 -19.22
N ASP A 156 -31.78 -15.65 -18.87
CA ASP A 156 -32.80 -16.48 -19.55
C ASP A 156 -33.13 -16.00 -20.99
N ASN A 157 -32.18 -15.37 -21.67
CA ASN A 157 -32.29 -14.87 -23.02
C ASN A 157 -31.61 -15.82 -24.00
N PHE A 158 -32.29 -16.09 -25.11
CA PHE A 158 -31.67 -16.72 -26.27
C PHE A 158 -30.69 -15.75 -26.94
N LEU A 159 -29.47 -16.21 -27.19
CA LEU A 159 -28.44 -15.45 -27.89
C LEU A 159 -28.15 -16.07 -29.26
N THR A 160 -28.13 -15.22 -30.28
CA THR A 160 -27.55 -15.59 -31.59
C THR A 160 -26.04 -15.80 -31.46
N VAL A 161 -25.45 -16.60 -32.36
CA VAL A 161 -23.98 -16.79 -32.44
C VAL A 161 -23.21 -15.46 -32.46
N ASN A 162 -23.68 -14.48 -33.25
CA ASN A 162 -23.08 -13.16 -33.33
C ASN A 162 -23.14 -12.41 -31.99
N GLN A 163 -24.29 -12.43 -31.30
CA GLN A 163 -24.40 -11.85 -29.96
C GLN A 163 -23.49 -12.56 -28.96
N GLY A 164 -23.34 -13.88 -29.08
CA GLY A 164 -22.39 -14.67 -28.29
C GLY A 164 -20.95 -14.20 -28.47
N HIS A 165 -20.49 -14.01 -29.71
CA HIS A 165 -19.15 -13.47 -29.98
C HIS A 165 -18.95 -12.04 -29.46
N VAL A 166 -19.98 -11.18 -29.58
CA VAL A 166 -19.92 -9.81 -29.06
C VAL A 166 -19.80 -9.82 -27.53
N LYS A 167 -20.62 -10.62 -26.84
CA LYS A 167 -20.51 -10.80 -25.38
C LYS A 167 -19.16 -11.39 -24.98
N ALA A 168 -18.66 -12.39 -25.71
CA ALA A 168 -17.35 -12.99 -25.46
C ALA A 168 -16.23 -11.94 -25.53
N ARG A 169 -16.22 -11.10 -26.57
CA ARG A 169 -15.25 -10.01 -26.71
C ARG A 169 -15.37 -8.97 -25.60
N GLY A 170 -16.58 -8.56 -25.24
CA GLY A 170 -16.80 -7.62 -24.15
C GLY A 170 -16.25 -8.14 -22.82
N HIS A 171 -16.58 -9.40 -22.48
CA HIS A 171 -16.03 -10.03 -21.28
C HIS A 171 -14.50 -10.20 -21.35
N ALA A 172 -13.93 -10.54 -22.50
CA ALA A 172 -12.48 -10.63 -22.66
C ALA A 172 -11.79 -9.27 -22.44
N GLN A 173 -12.36 -8.18 -22.95
CA GLN A 173 -11.84 -6.82 -22.73
C GLN A 173 -11.84 -6.46 -21.24
N PHE A 174 -12.95 -6.68 -20.53
CA PHE A 174 -13.00 -6.43 -19.09
C PHE A 174 -12.02 -7.31 -18.31
N SER A 175 -11.87 -8.58 -18.68
CA SER A 175 -10.88 -9.46 -18.06
C SER A 175 -9.46 -8.89 -18.18
N VAL A 176 -9.06 -8.47 -19.39
CA VAL A 176 -7.76 -7.85 -19.63
C VAL A 176 -7.59 -6.57 -18.81
N LEU A 177 -8.61 -5.72 -18.75
CA LEU A 177 -8.57 -4.48 -17.97
C LEU A 177 -8.39 -4.75 -16.47
N PHE A 178 -9.15 -5.69 -15.90
CA PHE A 178 -9.05 -6.02 -14.48
C PHE A 178 -7.73 -6.70 -14.12
N LEU A 179 -7.23 -7.63 -14.95
CA LEU A 179 -5.94 -8.28 -14.74
C LEU A 179 -4.78 -7.27 -14.87
N ALA A 180 -4.79 -6.41 -15.88
CA ALA A 180 -3.79 -5.36 -16.05
C ALA A 180 -3.80 -4.38 -14.86
N SER A 181 -4.99 -3.99 -14.39
CA SER A 181 -5.13 -3.17 -13.19
C SER A 181 -4.62 -3.88 -11.95
N GLY A 182 -4.88 -5.19 -11.80
CA GLY A 182 -4.39 -6.01 -10.69
C GLY A 182 -2.87 -6.07 -10.65
N ILE A 183 -2.22 -6.22 -11.81
CA ILE A 183 -0.76 -6.15 -11.95
C ILE A 183 -0.25 -4.76 -11.55
N GLY A 184 -0.91 -3.68 -12.00
CA GLY A 184 -0.56 -2.32 -11.64
C GLY A 184 -0.63 -2.07 -10.12
N VAL A 185 -1.71 -2.51 -9.47
CA VAL A 185 -1.87 -2.43 -8.00
C VAL A 185 -0.80 -3.26 -7.29
N TYR A 186 -0.48 -4.45 -7.80
CA TYR A 186 0.55 -5.31 -7.23
C TYR A 186 1.95 -4.69 -7.27
N ILE A 187 2.32 -4.07 -8.40
CA ILE A 187 3.59 -3.33 -8.54
C ILE A 187 3.60 -2.14 -7.59
N TRP A 188 2.52 -1.35 -7.55
CA TRP A 188 2.40 -0.21 -6.65
C TRP A 188 2.55 -0.63 -5.17
N ASN A 189 1.96 -1.75 -4.78
CA ASN A 189 2.09 -2.33 -3.44
C ASN A 189 3.56 -2.60 -3.04
N ILE A 190 4.42 -2.99 -3.99
CA ILE A 190 5.85 -3.22 -3.72
C ILE A 190 6.57 -1.90 -3.44
N PHE A 191 6.34 -0.86 -4.25
CA PHE A 191 6.94 0.45 -4.04
C PHE A 191 6.45 1.12 -2.75
N ASP A 192 5.14 1.04 -2.48
CA ASP A 192 4.57 1.59 -1.24
C ASP A 192 5.13 0.87 0.00
N ALA A 193 5.38 -0.45 -0.08
CA ALA A 193 5.99 -1.19 1.03
C ALA A 193 7.40 -0.70 1.37
N ALA A 194 8.23 -0.40 0.36
CA ALA A 194 9.56 0.16 0.57
C ALA A 194 9.48 1.51 1.31
N LYS A 195 8.66 2.44 0.81
CA LYS A 195 8.45 3.76 1.42
C LYS A 195 7.86 3.67 2.84
N THR A 196 7.02 2.67 3.09
CA THR A 196 6.38 2.50 4.41
C THR A 196 7.40 2.07 5.48
N VAL A 197 8.45 1.34 5.10
CA VAL A 197 9.55 0.98 6.01
C VAL A 197 10.33 2.22 6.42
N ASP A 198 10.64 3.11 5.47
CA ASP A 198 11.39 4.34 5.77
C ASP A 198 10.61 5.21 6.75
N GLN A 199 9.32 5.39 6.51
CA GLN A 199 8.43 6.10 7.43
C GLN A 199 8.30 5.43 8.80
N TYR A 200 8.38 4.09 8.87
CA TYR A 200 8.41 3.36 10.14
C TYR A 200 9.71 3.64 10.90
N ASN A 201 10.85 3.60 10.20
CA ASN A 201 12.17 3.84 10.76
C ASN A 201 12.33 5.31 11.18
N GLU A 202 11.83 6.28 10.41
CA GLU A 202 11.83 7.71 10.74
C GLU A 202 11.01 8.02 12.00
N ARG A 203 9.81 7.43 12.13
CA ARG A 203 8.94 7.59 13.32
C ARG A 203 9.56 7.03 14.60
N ARG A 204 10.61 6.21 14.50
CA ARG A 204 11.33 5.69 15.65
C ARG A 204 12.26 6.74 16.30
N PHE A 205 12.81 7.67 15.52
CA PHE A 205 13.77 8.66 16.00
C PHE A 205 13.22 9.82 16.85
N PRO A 206 11.98 10.35 16.68
CA PRO A 206 11.51 11.50 17.46
C PRO A 206 11.28 11.19 18.94
N VAL A 207 11.17 9.92 19.35
CA VAL A 207 11.06 9.56 20.78
C VAL A 207 12.39 9.81 21.53
N GLN A 208 13.52 9.82 20.82
CA GLN A 208 14.84 9.96 21.43
C GLN A 208 15.39 11.40 21.39
N ALA A 209 14.91 12.25 20.48
CA ALA A 209 15.43 13.61 20.27
C ALA A 209 14.73 14.70 21.12
N GLN A 210 13.72 14.36 21.93
CA GLN A 210 13.01 15.33 22.80
C GLN A 210 13.70 15.61 24.15
N GLN A 211 14.87 15.04 24.39
CA GLN A 211 15.73 15.45 25.49
C GLN A 211 16.92 16.21 24.93
N SER A 212 17.22 17.38 25.51
CA SER A 212 18.42 18.19 25.30
C SER A 212 18.26 19.39 24.37
N VAL A 213 17.76 20.50 24.92
CA VAL A 213 18.45 21.79 24.67
C VAL A 213 18.64 22.60 25.96
N TYR A 214 17.77 22.52 26.99
CA TYR A 214 17.90 23.42 28.16
C TYR A 214 17.56 22.85 29.55
N GLY A 215 17.65 21.53 29.76
CA GLY A 215 17.49 20.94 31.11
C GLY A 215 16.07 20.99 31.69
N GLU A 216 15.14 21.69 31.05
CA GLU A 216 13.70 21.68 31.32
C GLU A 216 13.05 20.57 30.49
N PRO A 217 12.58 19.45 31.09
CA PRO A 217 11.88 18.40 30.35
C PRO A 217 10.45 18.86 30.03
N TYR A 218 10.25 19.57 28.93
CA TYR A 218 8.91 19.83 28.44
C TYR A 218 8.51 18.77 27.40
N LEU A 219 7.39 18.11 27.66
CA LEU A 219 6.82 17.07 26.79
C LEU A 219 6.05 17.75 25.64
N THR A 220 6.72 18.13 24.55
CA THR A 220 6.01 18.64 23.37
C THR A 220 5.42 17.47 22.59
N ILE A 221 4.16 17.11 22.83
CA ILE A 221 3.46 16.16 21.96
C ILE A 221 3.17 16.88 20.64
N ASN A 222 4.10 16.81 19.69
CA ASN A 222 3.84 17.21 18.31
C ASN A 222 2.99 16.12 17.66
N ARG A 223 1.68 16.17 17.92
CA ARG A 223 0.66 15.43 17.16
C ARG A 223 0.57 16.06 15.78
N ARG A 224 1.42 15.62 14.85
CA ARG A 224 1.09 15.73 13.42
C ARG A 224 0.14 14.57 13.11
N PHE A 225 -1.15 14.87 13.14
CA PHE A 225 -2.16 14.04 12.48
C PHE A 225 -2.12 14.32 10.98
#